data_AF-A0A3M4AVS5-F1
#
_entry.id   AF-A0A3M4AVS5-F1
#
_cell.length_a   1.000
_cell.length_b   1.000
_cell.length_c   1.000
_cell.angle_alpha   90.00
_cell.angle_beta   90.00
_cell.angle_gamma   90.00
#
_symmetry.space_group_name_H-M   'P 1'
#
loop_
_entity.id
_entity.type
_entity.pdbx_description
1 polymer ?
#
loop_
_entity_poly.entity_id
_entity_poly.type
_entity_poly.pdbx_seq_one_letter_code
_entity_poly.pdbx_strand_id
1 'polypeptide(L)'
;MDRPNPPSSLLELSDLSDFGVRLTPATELWEWLQAEILADTGSIHNEDHGYLPDADIRIMWASSSFEKQGRTVLGQAEQAAFRAGGWQKARMEQQMRDWFGEVLAYVITFAADCYAQCSDTDFCAVVEHELYHIAHANDIQDTKSNIDTHISNSFAWIREGIVGGAR
;
A
#
# COMPACT_ATOMS: atom_id res chain seq x y z
N MET A 1 -13.96 -1.87 14.38
CA MET A 1 -12.51 -1.75 14.57
C MET A 1 -12.18 -0.27 14.60
N ASP A 2 -11.23 0.23 15.39
CA ASP A 2 -10.92 1.67 15.42
C ASP A 2 -9.74 1.97 14.48
N ARG A 3 -9.98 1.81 13.17
CA ARG A 3 -8.95 2.01 12.14
C ARG A 3 -8.79 3.49 11.78
N PRO A 4 -7.57 3.98 11.50
CA PRO A 4 -7.35 5.34 11.02
C PRO A 4 -8.04 5.61 9.69
N ASN A 5 -8.61 6.81 9.57
CA ASN A 5 -9.17 7.32 8.33
C ASN A 5 -8.14 8.18 7.57
N PRO A 6 -8.24 8.25 6.23
CA PRO A 6 -7.43 9.18 5.45
C PRO A 6 -7.68 10.63 5.88
N PRO A 7 -6.68 11.52 5.76
CA PRO A 7 -6.86 12.94 6.04
C PRO A 7 -7.97 13.56 5.17
N SER A 8 -8.87 14.34 5.76
CA SER A 8 -9.98 14.98 5.02
C SER A 8 -9.49 15.88 3.88
N SER A 9 -8.36 16.57 4.07
CA SER A 9 -7.72 17.38 3.03
C SER A 9 -7.28 16.56 1.82
N LEU A 10 -6.96 15.28 2.01
CA LEU A 10 -6.61 14.38 0.92
C LEU A 10 -7.86 13.90 0.16
N LEU A 11 -8.97 13.68 0.87
CA LEU A 11 -10.26 13.34 0.26
C LEU A 11 -10.81 14.52 -0.57
N GLU A 12 -10.67 15.75 -0.09
CA GLU A 12 -11.04 16.94 -0.89
C GLU A 12 -10.26 17.01 -2.21
N LEU A 13 -9.02 16.50 -2.23
CA LEU A 13 -8.19 16.44 -3.44
C LEU A 13 -8.60 15.33 -4.40
N SER A 14 -9.32 14.29 -3.95
CA SER A 14 -9.83 13.25 -4.86
C SER A 14 -10.86 13.81 -5.83
N ASP A 15 -11.64 14.80 -5.38
CA ASP A 15 -12.68 15.46 -6.17
C ASP A 15 -12.10 16.46 -7.19
N LEU A 16 -10.81 16.81 -7.05
CA LEU A 16 -10.11 17.80 -7.86
C LEU A 16 -9.22 17.12 -8.92
N SER A 17 -9.84 16.46 -9.89
CA SER A 17 -9.19 15.62 -10.91
C SER A 17 -8.11 16.32 -11.75
N ASP A 18 -8.16 17.65 -11.88
CA ASP A 18 -7.20 18.43 -12.69
C ASP A 18 -5.77 18.45 -12.12
N PHE A 19 -5.58 18.15 -10.82
CA PHE A 19 -4.26 18.22 -10.17
C PHE A 19 -3.49 16.90 -10.15
N GLY A 20 -4.07 15.83 -10.69
CA GLY A 20 -3.52 14.48 -10.61
C GLY A 20 -3.54 13.87 -9.20
N VAL A 21 -3.11 12.62 -9.10
CA VAL A 21 -3.09 11.89 -7.82
C VAL A 21 -2.08 12.50 -6.86
N ARG A 22 -2.51 12.74 -5.63
CA ARG A 22 -1.65 13.21 -4.53
C ARG A 22 -1.29 12.03 -3.64
N LEU A 23 -0.01 11.92 -3.34
CA LEU A 23 0.54 10.89 -2.46
C LEU A 23 1.03 11.53 -1.17
N THR A 24 0.72 10.92 -0.03
CA THR A 24 1.21 11.35 1.28
C THR A 24 1.51 10.15 2.16
N PRO A 25 2.49 10.24 3.08
CA PRO A 25 2.67 9.24 4.14
C PRO A 25 1.38 9.00 4.92
N ALA A 26 1.13 7.74 5.28
CA ALA A 26 0.01 7.30 6.11
C ALA A 26 0.53 6.79 7.46
N THR A 27 1.20 7.67 8.21
CA THR A 27 1.91 7.31 9.45
C THR A 27 0.98 6.67 10.47
N GLU A 28 -0.20 7.24 10.68
CA GLU A 28 -1.19 6.73 11.63
C GLU A 28 -1.69 5.34 11.22
N LEU A 29 -1.88 5.11 9.91
CA LEU A 29 -2.24 3.79 9.40
C LEU A 29 -1.11 2.78 9.61
N TRP A 30 0.13 3.18 9.41
CA TRP A 30 1.28 2.31 9.67
C TRP A 30 1.42 1.95 11.16
N GLU A 31 1.21 2.90 12.07
CA GLU A 31 1.19 2.64 13.51
C GLU A 31 0.08 1.66 13.89
N TRP A 32 -1.11 1.85 13.32
CA TRP A 32 -2.24 0.96 13.53
C TRP A 32 -1.99 -0.46 13.00
N LEU A 33 -1.43 -0.60 11.78
CA LEU A 33 -1.09 -1.91 11.21
C LEU A 33 -0.08 -2.66 12.08
N GLN A 34 0.95 -1.95 12.57
CA GLN A 34 1.93 -2.54 13.48
C GLN A 34 1.27 -3.04 14.77
N ALA A 35 0.36 -2.26 15.35
CA ALA A 35 -0.28 -2.60 16.62
C ALA A 35 -1.33 -3.71 16.51
N GLU A 36 -2.13 -3.73 15.43
CA GLU A 36 -3.31 -4.59 15.33
C GLU A 36 -3.09 -5.86 14.51
N ILE A 37 -2.22 -5.82 13.50
CA ILE A 37 -1.98 -6.93 12.56
C ILE A 37 -0.61 -7.57 12.81
N LEU A 38 0.44 -6.76 12.93
CA LEU A 38 1.81 -7.29 12.98
C LEU A 38 2.24 -7.71 14.39
N ALA A 39 1.83 -6.99 15.43
CA ALA A 39 2.12 -7.35 16.81
C ALA A 39 1.37 -8.63 17.21
N ASP A 40 2.04 -9.51 17.94
CA ASP A 40 1.48 -10.74 18.50
C ASP A 40 0.31 -10.49 19.48
N THR A 41 0.25 -9.29 20.06
CA THR A 41 -0.85 -8.82 20.91
C THR A 41 -2.02 -8.17 20.14
N GLY A 42 -1.89 -8.01 18.82
CA GLY A 42 -2.88 -7.32 17.99
C GLY A 42 -4.21 -8.07 17.90
N SER A 43 -5.32 -7.32 17.81
CA SER A 43 -6.66 -7.95 17.82
C SER A 43 -6.96 -8.79 16.57
N ILE A 44 -6.24 -8.54 15.49
CA ILE A 44 -6.34 -9.22 14.19
C ILE A 44 -4.96 -9.71 13.73
N HIS A 45 -4.12 -10.11 14.69
CA HIS A 45 -2.79 -10.62 14.41
C HIS A 45 -2.82 -11.78 13.41
N ASN A 46 -1.94 -11.72 12.42
CA ASN A 46 -1.71 -12.80 11.46
C ASN A 46 -0.25 -13.27 11.53
N GLU A 47 -0.04 -14.53 11.92
CA GLU A 47 1.28 -15.12 12.11
C GLU A 47 2.08 -15.24 10.79
N ASP A 48 1.41 -15.29 9.64
CA ASP A 48 2.05 -15.33 8.32
C ASP A 48 2.85 -14.05 8.01
N HIS A 49 2.57 -12.96 8.74
CA HIS A 49 3.26 -11.68 8.62
C HIS A 49 4.43 -11.52 9.59
N GLY A 50 4.86 -12.58 10.27
CA GLY A 50 5.79 -12.52 11.40
C GLY A 50 7.17 -11.87 11.14
N TYR A 51 7.62 -11.78 9.89
CA TYR A 51 8.89 -11.12 9.52
C TYR A 51 8.70 -9.66 9.02
N LEU A 52 7.45 -9.21 8.77
CA LEU A 52 7.15 -7.84 8.35
C LEU A 52 7.51 -6.75 9.36
N PRO A 53 7.47 -6.95 10.69
CA PRO A 53 7.91 -5.94 11.65
C PRO A 53 9.36 -5.47 11.45
N ASP A 54 10.23 -6.37 10.99
CA ASP A 54 11.65 -6.08 10.74
C ASP A 54 11.91 -5.63 9.29
N ALA A 55 10.89 -5.68 8.43
CA ALA A 55 11.00 -5.27 7.04
C ALA A 55 10.90 -3.75 6.90
N ASP A 56 11.69 -3.21 5.97
CA ASP A 56 11.74 -1.78 5.69
C ASP A 56 10.55 -1.34 4.80
N ILE A 57 9.38 -1.22 5.45
CA ILE A 57 8.08 -0.95 4.84
C ILE A 57 7.48 0.33 5.44
N ARG A 58 6.85 1.15 4.60
CA ARG A 58 5.92 2.20 5.04
C ARG A 58 4.65 2.21 4.20
N ILE A 59 3.64 2.89 4.75
CA ILE A 59 2.34 3.03 4.13
C ILE A 59 2.15 4.46 3.62
N MET A 60 1.46 4.56 2.50
CA MET A 60 1.05 5.80 1.87
C MET A 60 -0.43 5.81 1.57
N TRP A 61 -0.97 7.03 1.53
CA TRP A 61 -2.25 7.31 0.91
C TRP A 61 -2.04 7.85 -0.50
N ALA A 62 -2.90 7.41 -1.42
CA ALA A 62 -3.20 8.08 -2.67
C ALA A 62 -4.55 8.77 -2.56
N SER A 63 -4.69 10.00 -3.06
CA SER A 63 -5.95 10.73 -3.03
C SER A 63 -7.08 9.97 -3.73
N SER A 64 -6.78 9.26 -4.81
CA SER A 64 -7.76 8.44 -5.52
C SER A 64 -7.19 7.10 -5.93
N SER A 65 -8.10 6.15 -6.18
CA SER A 65 -7.82 4.93 -6.92
C SER A 65 -7.40 5.22 -8.38
N PHE A 66 -6.92 4.19 -9.08
CA PHE A 66 -6.68 4.26 -10.52
C PHE A 66 -7.09 2.97 -11.22
N GLU A 67 -7.30 3.06 -12.53
CA GLU A 67 -7.69 1.94 -13.38
C GLU A 67 -6.49 1.25 -13.99
N LYS A 68 -6.48 -0.08 -13.96
CA LYS A 68 -5.51 -0.89 -14.69
C LYS A 68 -6.15 -2.17 -15.21
N GLN A 69 -6.04 -2.36 -16.53
CA GLN A 69 -6.64 -3.49 -17.25
C GLN A 69 -8.16 -3.65 -17.01
N GLY A 70 -8.89 -2.52 -16.92
CA GLY A 70 -10.34 -2.50 -16.70
C GLY A 70 -10.76 -2.88 -15.28
N ARG A 71 -9.88 -2.66 -14.31
CA ARG A 71 -10.14 -2.91 -12.89
C ARG A 71 -9.63 -1.73 -12.07
N THR A 72 -10.38 -1.39 -11.03
CA THR A 72 -10.01 -0.36 -10.05
C THR A 72 -9.02 -0.91 -9.03
N VAL A 73 -7.84 -0.29 -8.93
CA VAL A 73 -6.82 -0.59 -7.92
C VAL A 73 -7.14 0.15 -6.62
N LEU A 74 -7.20 -0.59 -5.51
CA LEU A 74 -7.39 -0.01 -4.18
C LEU A 74 -6.12 0.05 -3.34
N GLY A 75 -5.19 -0.85 -3.62
CA GLY A 75 -3.95 -1.02 -2.89
C GLY A 75 -2.86 -1.50 -3.84
N GLN A 76 -1.62 -1.13 -3.53
CA GLN A 76 -0.47 -1.62 -4.26
C GLN A 76 0.77 -1.63 -3.36
N ALA A 77 1.33 -2.82 -3.16
CA ALA A 77 2.67 -3.01 -2.62
C ALA A 77 3.72 -2.91 -3.74
N GLU A 78 4.74 -2.08 -3.51
CA GLU A 78 5.84 -1.86 -4.45
C GLU A 78 7.16 -2.04 -3.74
N GLN A 79 8.04 -2.88 -4.28
CA GLN A 79 9.44 -2.81 -3.94
C GLN A 79 10.00 -1.51 -4.52
N ALA A 80 10.78 -0.76 -3.73
CA ALA A 80 11.51 0.42 -4.17
C ALA A 80 12.69 0.03 -5.09
N ALA A 81 12.37 -0.60 -6.21
CA ALA A 81 13.30 -0.93 -7.26
C ALA A 81 13.39 0.28 -8.20
N PHE A 82 14.37 1.14 -7.97
CA PHE A 82 14.66 2.25 -8.88
C PHE A 82 15.25 1.70 -10.19
N ARG A 83 14.38 1.22 -11.09
CA ARG A 83 14.75 0.76 -12.45
C ARG A 83 15.15 1.92 -13.38
N ALA A 84 15.39 3.09 -12.81
CA ALA A 84 15.79 4.30 -13.50
C ALA A 84 17.24 4.68 -13.14
N GLY A 85 17.96 5.28 -14.08
CA GLY A 85 19.28 5.85 -13.85
C GLY A 85 19.22 7.37 -13.65
N GLY A 86 20.34 7.94 -13.18
CA GLY A 86 20.54 9.40 -13.14
C GLY A 86 19.47 10.15 -12.33
N TRP A 87 18.95 11.23 -12.89
CA TRP A 87 18.05 12.15 -12.16
C TRP A 87 16.68 11.60 -11.84
N GLN A 88 16.18 10.61 -12.58
CA GLN A 88 14.89 10.01 -12.26
C GLN A 88 14.97 9.22 -10.96
N LYS A 89 16.01 8.40 -10.80
CA LYS A 89 16.29 7.72 -9.52
C LYS A 89 16.52 8.72 -8.40
N ALA A 90 17.35 9.74 -8.63
CA ALA A 90 17.64 10.76 -7.60
C ALA A 90 16.37 11.47 -7.09
N ARG A 91 15.42 11.82 -7.97
CA ARG A 91 14.13 12.42 -7.55
C ARG A 91 13.27 11.45 -6.74
N MET A 92 13.23 10.18 -7.13
CA MET A 92 12.45 9.18 -6.39
C MET A 92 13.06 8.93 -5.00
N GLU A 93 14.39 8.81 -4.90
CA GLU A 93 15.10 8.66 -3.62
C GLU A 93 14.94 9.89 -2.73
N GLN A 94 15.05 11.10 -3.30
CA GLN A 94 14.83 12.34 -2.57
C GLN A 94 13.41 12.39 -2.02
N GLN A 95 12.40 12.05 -2.83
CA GLN A 95 11.01 12.05 -2.40
C GLN A 95 10.76 11.09 -1.23
N MET A 96 11.38 9.90 -1.25
CA MET A 96 11.30 8.95 -0.14
C MET A 96 11.96 9.50 1.14
N ARG A 97 13.14 10.13 1.02
CA ARG A 97 13.80 10.76 2.16
C ARG A 97 13.01 11.95 2.72
N ASP A 98 12.39 12.74 1.86
CA ASP A 98 11.56 13.86 2.28
C ASP A 98 10.30 13.39 3.03
N TRP A 99 9.77 12.22 2.67
CA TRP A 99 8.62 11.61 3.34
C TRP A 99 8.95 10.81 4.59
N PHE A 100 10.01 10.01 4.56
CA PHE A 100 10.29 8.97 5.56
C PHE A 100 11.66 9.09 6.22
N GLY A 101 12.50 10.04 5.79
CA GLY A 101 13.88 10.20 6.27
C GLY A 101 14.89 9.24 5.62
N GLU A 102 14.43 8.20 4.96
CA GLU A 102 15.26 7.16 4.33
C GLU A 102 14.68 6.66 3.02
N VAL A 103 15.43 5.79 2.34
CA VAL A 103 14.98 5.12 1.11
C VAL A 103 14.56 3.71 1.50
N LEU A 104 13.25 3.49 1.53
CA LEU A 104 12.63 2.24 1.98
C LEU A 104 12.89 1.10 1.00
N ALA A 105 12.84 -0.15 1.46
CA ALA A 105 12.81 -1.32 0.58
C ALA A 105 11.45 -1.54 -0.08
N TYR A 106 10.36 -1.25 0.63
CA TYR A 106 9.00 -1.43 0.17
C TYR A 106 8.09 -0.27 0.61
N VAL A 107 7.07 -0.01 -0.20
CA VAL A 107 5.98 0.91 0.13
C VAL A 107 4.66 0.28 -0.25
N ILE A 108 3.63 0.45 0.58
CA ILE A 108 2.25 0.09 0.24
C ILE A 108 1.44 1.37 0.12
N THR A 109 0.77 1.57 -1.00
CA THR A 109 -0.09 2.74 -1.23
C THR A 109 -1.56 2.31 -1.29
N PHE A 110 -2.42 2.94 -0.49
CA PHE A 110 -3.87 2.71 -0.50
C PHE A 110 -4.64 3.92 -1.03
N ALA A 111 -5.72 3.66 -1.76
CA ALA A 111 -6.62 4.67 -2.32
C ALA A 111 -7.56 5.25 -1.24
N ALA A 112 -7.36 6.50 -0.86
CA ALA A 112 -8.07 7.17 0.23
C ALA A 112 -9.57 7.31 -0.01
N ASP A 113 -9.96 7.69 -1.22
CA ASP A 113 -11.36 7.84 -1.67
C ASP A 113 -12.19 6.58 -1.46
N CYS A 114 -11.63 5.44 -1.85
CA CYS A 114 -12.26 4.13 -1.73
C CYS A 114 -12.19 3.63 -0.29
N TYR A 115 -11.08 3.90 0.39
CA TYR A 115 -10.86 3.51 1.78
C TYR A 115 -11.86 4.14 2.74
N ALA A 116 -12.19 5.41 2.53
CA ALA A 116 -13.17 6.14 3.34
C ALA A 116 -14.60 5.58 3.21
N GLN A 117 -14.87 4.81 2.17
CA GLN A 117 -16.19 4.26 1.85
C GLN A 117 -16.29 2.75 2.07
N CYS A 118 -15.17 2.06 2.30
CA CYS A 118 -15.16 0.60 2.44
C CYS A 118 -15.53 0.13 3.86
N SER A 119 -16.04 -1.10 3.95
CA SER A 119 -16.27 -1.76 5.24
C SER A 119 -14.95 -2.16 5.90
N ASP A 120 -14.95 -2.35 7.23
CA ASP A 120 -13.77 -2.85 7.96
C ASP A 120 -13.28 -4.19 7.36
N THR A 121 -14.20 -5.06 6.91
CA THR A 121 -13.87 -6.34 6.31
C THR A 121 -13.17 -6.19 4.96
N ASP A 122 -13.70 -5.35 4.06
CA ASP A 122 -13.11 -5.14 2.74
C ASP A 122 -11.75 -4.46 2.87
N PHE A 123 -11.63 -3.53 3.81
CA PHE A 123 -10.37 -2.91 4.15
C PHE A 123 -9.32 -3.93 4.60
N CYS A 124 -9.65 -4.78 5.58
CA CYS A 124 -8.71 -5.78 6.08
C CYS A 124 -8.30 -6.74 4.96
N ALA A 125 -9.23 -7.13 4.07
CA ALA A 125 -8.90 -7.99 2.94
C ALA A 125 -7.88 -7.36 1.98
N VAL A 126 -7.99 -6.05 1.71
CA VAL A 126 -7.02 -5.32 0.85
C VAL A 126 -5.67 -5.17 1.56
N VAL A 127 -5.65 -4.85 2.85
CA VAL A 127 -4.41 -4.76 3.62
C VAL A 127 -3.67 -6.09 3.66
N GLU A 128 -4.36 -7.16 4.06
CA GLU A 128 -3.81 -8.51 4.11
C GLU A 128 -3.23 -8.89 2.75
N HIS A 129 -3.95 -8.62 1.66
CA HIS A 129 -3.48 -8.89 0.30
C HIS A 129 -2.13 -8.21 -0.01
N GLU A 130 -2.00 -6.93 0.31
CA GLU A 130 -0.75 -6.19 0.04
C GLU A 130 0.40 -6.63 0.95
N LEU A 131 0.12 -6.93 2.23
CA LEU A 131 1.13 -7.47 3.16
C LEU A 131 1.64 -8.85 2.68
N TYR A 132 0.74 -9.73 2.23
CA TYR A 132 1.11 -11.03 1.67
C TYR A 132 1.99 -10.93 0.42
N HIS A 133 1.83 -9.91 -0.42
CA HIS A 133 2.74 -9.71 -1.55
C HIS A 133 4.17 -9.46 -1.12
N ILE A 134 4.35 -8.69 -0.04
CA ILE A 134 5.68 -8.45 0.53
C ILE A 134 6.20 -9.74 1.18
N ALA A 135 5.35 -10.53 1.83
CA ALA A 135 5.71 -11.84 2.37
C ALA A 135 6.24 -12.80 1.37
N HIS A 136 5.44 -12.98 0.34
CA HIS A 136 5.79 -13.88 -0.72
C HIS A 136 7.05 -13.40 -1.44
N ALA A 137 7.19 -12.08 -1.67
CA ALA A 137 8.39 -11.52 -2.27
C ALA A 137 9.67 -11.79 -1.46
N ASN A 138 9.63 -11.69 -0.13
CA ASN A 138 10.78 -11.93 0.75
C ASN A 138 11.10 -13.43 0.89
N ASP A 139 10.10 -14.28 1.12
CA ASP A 139 10.28 -15.74 1.17
C ASP A 139 10.90 -16.28 -0.14
N ILE A 140 10.43 -15.71 -1.24
CA ILE A 140 11.00 -15.99 -2.54
C ILE A 140 12.43 -15.41 -2.68
N GLN A 141 12.76 -14.23 -2.15
CA GLN A 141 14.14 -13.70 -2.20
C GLN A 141 15.13 -14.56 -1.41
N ASP A 142 14.74 -15.03 -0.21
CA ASP A 142 15.54 -15.98 0.58
C ASP A 142 15.78 -17.27 -0.22
N THR A 143 14.76 -17.73 -0.95
CA THR A 143 14.84 -18.91 -1.82
C THR A 143 15.61 -18.64 -3.13
N LYS A 144 15.62 -17.40 -3.64
CA LYS A 144 16.24 -16.97 -4.92
C LYS A 144 17.69 -16.54 -4.81
N SER A 145 18.35 -16.77 -3.68
CA SER A 145 19.81 -16.90 -3.62
C SER A 145 20.38 -17.98 -4.58
N ASN A 146 19.51 -18.69 -5.32
CA ASN A 146 19.89 -19.58 -6.43
C ASN A 146 19.33 -19.28 -7.84
N ILE A 147 18.40 -18.35 -8.09
CA ILE A 147 17.97 -18.05 -9.47
C ILE A 147 17.34 -16.65 -9.61
N ASP A 148 17.84 -15.86 -10.58
CA ASP A 148 17.29 -14.55 -11.00
C ASP A 148 15.79 -14.60 -11.24
N THR A 149 15.01 -13.69 -10.65
CA THR A 149 13.60 -13.58 -11.05
C THR A 149 13.01 -12.20 -10.80
N HIS A 150 12.46 -11.66 -11.88
CA HIS A 150 11.52 -10.55 -11.91
C HIS A 150 10.30 -10.82 -11.01
N ILE A 151 10.04 -9.93 -10.05
CA ILE A 151 8.74 -9.83 -9.40
C ILE A 151 7.87 -8.92 -10.27
N SER A 152 6.76 -9.46 -10.77
CA SER A 152 5.78 -8.74 -11.59
C SER A 152 4.80 -7.96 -10.72
N ASN A 153 4.48 -6.73 -11.12
CA ASN A 153 3.57 -5.81 -10.44
C ASN A 153 2.18 -6.46 -10.17
N SER A 154 1.85 -6.71 -8.91
CA SER A 154 0.54 -7.19 -8.42
C SER A 154 -0.19 -6.04 -7.70
N PHE A 155 -1.53 -6.00 -7.76
CA PHE A 155 -2.39 -4.92 -7.26
C PHE A 155 -3.64 -5.55 -6.66
N ALA A 156 -4.20 -5.00 -5.59
CA ALA A 156 -5.53 -5.35 -5.08
C ALA A 156 -6.65 -4.67 -5.90
N TRP A 157 -7.75 -5.39 -6.16
CA TRP A 157 -8.89 -4.92 -6.94
C TRP A 157 -10.23 -5.19 -6.26
N ILE A 158 -11.24 -4.37 -6.55
CA ILE A 158 -12.65 -4.69 -6.28
C ILE A 158 -13.13 -5.72 -7.33
N ARG A 159 -13.81 -6.80 -6.90
CA ARG A 159 -14.66 -7.60 -7.82
C ARG A 159 -15.93 -6.79 -8.09
N GLU A 160 -16.26 -6.51 -9.35
CA GLU A 160 -17.52 -5.82 -9.72
C GLU A 160 -18.69 -6.44 -8.95
N GLY A 161 -19.32 -5.65 -8.09
CA GLY A 161 -20.42 -6.10 -7.21
C GLY A 161 -20.74 -5.23 -6.00
N ILE A 162 -19.88 -4.28 -5.62
CA ILE A 162 -20.08 -3.42 -4.42
C ILE A 162 -20.47 -1.97 -4.78
N VAL A 163 -20.52 -1.59 -6.06
CA VAL A 163 -21.20 -0.34 -6.44
C VAL A 163 -22.69 -0.66 -6.62
N GLY A 164 -23.44 -0.45 -5.54
CA GLY A 164 -24.89 -0.51 -5.53
C GLY A 164 -25.50 0.27 -6.69
N GLY A 165 -26.56 -0.30 -7.25
CA GLY A 165 -27.27 0.25 -8.39
C GLY A 165 -27.69 1.70 -8.20
N ALA A 166 -27.41 2.48 -9.22
CA ALA A 166 -28.17 3.67 -9.56
C ALA A 166 -28.37 3.68 -11.08
N ARG A 167 -29.44 3.00 -11.52
CA ARG A 167 -30.38 3.45 -12.55
C ARG A 167 -31.58 2.51 -12.59
#